data_AF-R6DER9-F1
#
_entry.id   AF-R6DER9-F1
#
_cell.length_a   1.000
_cell.length_b   1.000
_cell.length_c   1.000
_cell.angle_alpha   90.00
_cell.angle_beta   90.00
_cell.angle_gamma   90.00
#
_symmetry.space_group_name_H-M   'P 1'
#
loop_
_entity.id
_entity.type
_entity.pdbx_description
1 polymer ?
#
loop_
_entity_poly.entity_id
_entity_poly.type
_entity_poly.pdbx_seq_one_letter_code
_entity_poly.pdbx_strand_id
1 'polypeptide(L)'
;MFRWKNKLKKDRKVWLNLGKICDIATVRVNGIDCGTVWTAPYRADITAALKKGMNELEIEVTNTWANALQGADEGKAPFDGIWTNAKYRRAERTLLPAGLLGSLGFSITD
;
A
#
# COMPACT_ATOMS: atom_id res chain seq x y z
N MET A 1 -2.39 6.24 -12.69
CA MET A 1 -2.47 5.59 -14.02
C MET A 1 -1.07 5.27 -14.54
N PHE A 2 -0.91 4.22 -15.35
CA PHE A 2 0.35 3.88 -16.03
C PHE A 2 0.11 3.27 -17.42
N ARG A 3 1.11 3.32 -18.31
CA ARG A 3 1.01 2.79 -19.68
C ARG A 3 1.77 1.47 -19.84
N TRP A 4 1.08 0.43 -20.27
CA TRP A 4 1.66 -0.88 -20.59
C TRP A 4 1.82 -1.04 -22.11
N LYS A 5 3.05 -1.27 -22.58
CA LYS A 5 3.39 -1.20 -24.02
C LYS A 5 2.96 -2.45 -24.80
N ASN A 6 3.13 -3.63 -24.22
CA ASN A 6 3.03 -4.90 -24.94
C ASN A 6 1.82 -5.72 -24.52
N LYS A 7 1.29 -6.53 -25.43
CA LYS A 7 0.33 -7.57 -25.05
C LYS A 7 1.10 -8.63 -24.24
N LEU A 8 0.54 -9.04 -23.09
CA LEU A 8 1.09 -10.12 -22.28
C LEU A 8 1.19 -11.40 -23.13
N LYS A 9 2.35 -12.05 -23.10
CA LYS A 9 2.52 -13.40 -23.67
C LYS A 9 1.80 -14.39 -22.76
N LYS A 10 1.31 -15.51 -23.33
CA LYS A 10 0.95 -16.67 -22.51
C LYS A 10 2.19 -17.09 -21.72
N ASP A 11 2.00 -17.48 -20.46
CA ASP A 11 3.07 -17.94 -19.56
C ASP A 11 4.02 -16.85 -19.06
N ARG A 12 3.51 -15.65 -18.76
CA ARG A 12 4.27 -14.64 -18.01
C ARG A 12 3.46 -14.06 -16.89
N LYS A 13 4.05 -13.97 -15.70
CA LYS A 13 3.49 -13.23 -14.58
C LYS A 13 4.09 -11.84 -14.49
N VAL A 14 3.24 -10.85 -14.23
CA VAL A 14 3.64 -9.46 -14.00
C VAL A 14 3.29 -9.11 -12.57
N TRP A 15 4.32 -8.76 -11.81
CA TRP A 15 4.22 -8.32 -10.43
C TRP A 15 4.37 -6.81 -10.34
N LEU A 16 3.50 -6.15 -9.58
CA LEU A 16 3.71 -4.77 -9.13
C LEU A 16 4.45 -4.83 -7.78
N ASN A 17 5.71 -4.39 -7.78
CA ASN A 17 6.50 -4.25 -6.56
C ASN A 17 6.18 -2.90 -5.90
N LEU A 18 5.82 -2.94 -4.63
CA LEU A 18 5.45 -1.74 -3.85
C LEU A 18 6.65 -1.09 -3.14
N GLY A 19 7.80 -1.79 -3.11
CA GLY A 19 8.97 -1.34 -2.36
C GLY A 19 8.65 -1.26 -0.87
N LYS A 20 8.94 -0.11 -0.24
CA LYS A 20 8.63 0.15 1.17
C LYS A 20 7.18 0.63 1.33
N ILE A 21 6.38 -0.14 2.05
CA ILE A 21 5.03 0.25 2.50
C ILE A 21 5.01 0.36 4.03
N CYS A 22 4.16 1.24 4.55
CA CYS A 22 3.93 1.46 5.97
C CYS A 22 2.40 1.58 6.20
N ASP A 23 1.67 0.48 6.39
CA ASP A 23 2.16 -0.87 6.74
C ASP A 23 1.68 -1.98 5.79
N ILE A 24 0.45 -1.86 5.29
CA ILE A 24 -0.14 -2.82 4.35
C ILE A 24 -0.78 -2.07 3.18
N ALA A 25 -0.95 -2.76 2.05
CA ALA A 25 -1.53 -2.17 0.85
C ALA A 25 -2.44 -3.14 0.10
N THR A 26 -3.66 -2.72 -0.24
CA THR A 26 -4.54 -3.42 -1.19
C THR A 26 -4.38 -2.80 -2.56
N VAL A 27 -4.12 -3.62 -3.59
CA VAL A 27 -3.84 -3.16 -4.95
C VAL A 27 -5.03 -3.46 -5.86
N ARG A 28 -5.52 -2.47 -6.60
CA ARG A 28 -6.48 -2.66 -7.69
C ARG A 28 -5.93 -2.12 -9.01
N VAL A 29 -6.06 -2.90 -10.08
CA VAL A 29 -5.68 -2.49 -11.44
C VAL A 29 -6.91 -2.58 -12.33
N ASN A 30 -7.28 -1.48 -12.98
CA ASN A 30 -8.51 -1.38 -13.78
C ASN A 30 -9.77 -1.85 -13.00
N GLY A 31 -9.86 -1.52 -11.71
CA GLY A 31 -10.95 -1.95 -10.81
C GLY A 31 -10.89 -3.41 -10.35
N ILE A 32 -9.92 -4.21 -10.82
CA ILE A 32 -9.76 -5.61 -10.42
C ILE A 32 -8.85 -5.68 -9.19
N ASP A 33 -9.35 -6.29 -8.11
CA ASP A 33 -8.59 -6.57 -6.90
C ASP A 33 -7.45 -7.57 -7.17
N CYS A 34 -6.23 -7.15 -6.89
CA CYS A 34 -4.99 -7.91 -7.06
C CYS A 34 -4.40 -8.36 -5.70
N GLY A 35 -5.16 -8.21 -4.62
CA GLY A 35 -4.87 -8.70 -3.27
C GLY A 35 -4.30 -7.65 -2.31
N THR A 36 -4.32 -8.01 -1.03
CA THR A 36 -3.71 -7.24 0.06
C THR A 36 -2.31 -7.76 0.38
N VAL A 37 -1.33 -6.89 0.21
CA VAL A 37 0.08 -7.12 0.50
C VAL A 37 0.38 -6.66 1.93
N TRP A 38 0.74 -7.59 2.81
CA TRP A 38 0.99 -7.32 4.24
C TRP A 38 2.32 -7.86 4.76
N THR A 39 3.02 -8.68 3.97
CA THR A 39 4.33 -9.23 4.32
C THR A 39 5.21 -9.41 3.08
N ALA A 40 6.49 -9.64 3.30
CA ALA A 40 7.45 -9.82 2.22
C ALA A 40 7.18 -11.12 1.41
N PRO A 41 7.44 -11.11 0.08
CA PRO A 41 7.83 -9.95 -0.72
C PRO A 41 6.66 -8.98 -0.95
N TYR A 42 6.91 -7.67 -0.82
CA TYR A 42 5.88 -6.62 -0.96
C TYR A 42 5.50 -6.37 -2.42
N ARG A 43 4.75 -7.31 -3.00
CA ARG A 43 4.31 -7.25 -4.40
C ARG A 43 2.94 -7.91 -4.60
N ALA A 44 2.18 -7.41 -5.58
CA ALA A 44 0.90 -7.97 -6.01
C ALA A 44 1.03 -8.55 -7.43
N ASP A 45 0.40 -9.70 -7.69
CA ASP A 45 0.28 -10.26 -9.03
C ASP A 45 -0.82 -9.50 -9.78
N ILE A 46 -0.47 -8.74 -10.81
CA ILE A 46 -1.40 -7.93 -11.60
C ILE A 46 -1.68 -8.54 -12.98
N THR A 47 -1.21 -9.76 -13.23
CA THR A 47 -1.18 -10.38 -14.57
C THR A 47 -2.56 -10.40 -15.22
N ALA A 48 -3.58 -10.83 -14.48
CA ALA A 48 -4.94 -10.96 -14.99
C ALA A 48 -5.64 -9.62 -15.22
N ALA A 49 -5.23 -8.58 -14.49
CA ALA A 49 -5.85 -7.26 -14.54
C ALA A 49 -5.25 -6.32 -15.59
N LEU A 50 -4.07 -6.66 -16.12
CA LEU A 50 -3.26 -5.79 -16.97
C LEU A 50 -3.73 -5.79 -18.43
N LYS A 51 -3.90 -4.60 -19.01
CA LYS A 51 -4.23 -4.43 -20.44
C LYS A 51 -3.18 -3.61 -21.20
N LYS A 52 -3.06 -3.84 -22.52
CA LYS A 52 -2.23 -2.99 -23.39
C LYS A 52 -2.80 -1.56 -23.39
N GLY A 53 -1.93 -0.56 -23.30
CA GLY A 53 -2.33 0.84 -23.25
C GLY A 53 -2.41 1.37 -21.83
N MET A 54 -3.37 2.25 -21.56
CA MET A 54 -3.52 2.89 -20.25
C MET A 54 -4.18 1.95 -19.24
N ASN A 55 -3.62 1.88 -18.04
CA ASN A 55 -4.15 1.14 -16.91
C ASN A 55 -4.40 2.11 -15.75
N GLU A 56 -5.56 1.95 -15.13
CA GLU A 56 -5.85 2.58 -13.85
C GLU A 56 -5.21 1.77 -12.72
N LEU A 57 -4.63 2.47 -11.75
CA LEU A 57 -3.98 1.87 -10.60
C LEU A 57 -4.48 2.60 -9.37
N GLU A 58 -5.04 1.81 -8.45
CA GLU A 58 -5.48 2.24 -7.14
C GLU A 58 -4.73 1.41 -6.09
N ILE A 59 -4.25 2.06 -5.05
CA ILE A 59 -3.55 1.42 -3.94
C ILE A 59 -4.11 2.02 -2.65
N GLU A 60 -4.82 1.21 -1.88
CA GLU A 60 -5.29 1.58 -0.54
C GLU A 60 -4.20 1.22 0.46
N VAL A 61 -3.67 2.19 1.20
CA VAL A 61 -2.60 1.98 2.18
C VAL A 61 -3.13 2.25 3.57
N THR A 62 -2.87 1.32 4.50
CA THR A 62 -3.28 1.44 5.91
C THR A 62 -2.07 1.37 6.82
N ASN A 63 -1.98 2.28 7.80
CA ASN A 63 -0.95 2.30 8.84
C ASN A 63 -1.56 2.02 10.23
N THR A 64 -0.73 2.04 11.27
CA THR A 64 -1.17 1.88 12.67
C THR A 64 -1.73 3.15 13.33
N TRP A 65 -2.43 2.96 14.46
CA TRP A 65 -2.98 4.02 15.32
C TRP A 65 -1.95 4.92 16.01
N ALA A 66 -0.66 4.55 16.04
CA ALA A 66 0.34 5.20 16.88
C ALA A 66 0.43 6.72 16.65
N ASN A 67 0.43 7.16 15.39
CA ASN A 67 0.56 8.57 15.04
C ASN A 67 -0.70 9.37 15.39
N ALA A 68 -1.90 8.80 15.17
CA ALA A 68 -3.16 9.46 15.48
C ALA A 68 -3.38 9.59 17.00
N LEU A 69 -3.04 8.56 17.78
CA LEU A 69 -3.10 8.59 19.24
C LEU A 69 -2.10 9.59 19.83
N GLN A 70 -0.87 9.66 19.32
CA GLN A 70 0.08 10.68 19.74
C GLN A 70 -0.43 12.09 19.44
N GLY A 71 -1.00 12.31 18.24
CA GLY A 71 -1.62 13.58 17.88
C GLY A 71 -2.75 13.96 18.86
N ALA A 72 -3.64 13.02 19.19
CA ALA A 72 -4.71 13.26 20.15
C ALA A 72 -4.20 13.58 21.57
N ASP A 73 -3.19 12.83 22.06
CA ASP A 73 -2.56 13.10 23.37
C ASP A 73 -1.93 14.51 23.43
N GLU A 74 -1.49 15.05 22.29
CA GLU A 74 -0.92 16.40 22.14
C GLU A 74 -1.97 17.49 21.80
N GLY A 75 -3.27 17.16 21.76
CA GLY A 75 -4.33 18.10 21.37
C GLY A 75 -4.37 18.45 19.88
N LYS A 76 -3.78 17.61 19.03
CA LYS A 76 -3.69 17.73 17.56
C LYS A 76 -4.31 16.51 16.87
N ALA A 77 -5.47 16.07 17.34
CA ALA A 77 -6.17 14.94 16.76
C ALA A 77 -6.44 15.18 15.26
N PRO A 78 -6.10 14.23 14.37
CA PRO A 78 -6.34 14.40 12.93
C PRO A 78 -7.83 14.34 12.53
N PHE A 79 -8.69 13.84 13.41
CA PHE A 79 -10.14 13.75 13.26
C PHE A 79 -10.81 13.56 14.62
N ASP A 80 -12.12 13.79 14.68
CA ASP A 80 -12.92 13.66 15.91
C ASP A 80 -13.12 12.20 16.33
N GLY A 81 -13.42 11.98 17.61
CA GLY A 81 -13.79 10.66 18.14
C GLY A 81 -12.62 9.74 18.50
N ILE A 82 -11.38 10.25 18.53
CA ILE A 82 -10.22 9.48 19.00
C ILE A 82 -10.27 9.34 20.53
N TRP A 83 -10.57 8.13 21.01
CA TRP A 83 -10.55 7.78 22.43
C TRP A 83 -10.20 6.29 22.61
N THR A 84 -9.44 5.96 23.67
CA THR A 84 -9.16 4.59 24.09
C THR A 84 -8.81 4.55 25.58
N ASN A 85 -9.16 3.45 26.27
CA ASN A 85 -8.72 3.19 27.65
C ASN A 85 -7.29 2.61 27.73
N ALA A 86 -6.67 2.28 26.59
CA ALA A 86 -5.29 1.81 26.52
C ALA A 86 -4.32 2.98 26.78
N LYS A 87 -3.69 3.00 27.97
CA LYS A 87 -2.79 4.09 28.40
C LYS A 87 -1.34 3.97 27.94
N TYR A 88 -0.92 2.79 27.50
CA TYR A 88 0.47 2.58 27.10
C TYR A 88 0.78 3.25 25.76
N ARG A 89 1.97 3.84 25.66
CA ARG A 89 2.54 4.46 24.46
C ARG A 89 3.97 3.98 24.29
N ARG A 90 4.50 4.12 23.06
CA ARG A 90 5.93 3.92 22.81
C ARG A 90 6.73 4.92 23.65
N ALA A 91 7.85 4.46 24.21
CA ALA A 91 8.76 5.35 24.94
C ALA A 91 9.34 6.42 24.00
N GLU A 92 9.67 6.03 22.77
CA GLU A 92 10.03 7.00 21.73
C GLU A 92 8.80 7.80 21.29
N ARG A 93 8.82 9.11 21.51
CA ARG A 93 7.76 10.05 21.10
C ARG A 93 7.92 10.52 19.65
N THR A 94 8.26 9.59 18.77
CA THR A 94 8.46 9.86 17.34
C THR A 94 7.32 9.27 16.52
N LEU A 95 6.87 10.05 15.53
CA LEU A 95 5.93 9.55 14.53
C LEU A 95 6.56 8.38 13.78
N LEU A 96 5.78 7.32 13.60
CA LEU A 96 6.15 6.19 12.75
C LEU A 96 6.07 6.60 11.27
N PRO A 97 6.94 6.05 10.41
CA PRO A 97 6.75 6.13 8.97
C PRO A 97 5.35 5.64 8.58
N ALA A 98 4.72 6.29 7.60
CA ALA A 98 3.36 5.95 7.16
C ALA A 98 3.21 6.16 5.65
N GLY A 99 2.42 5.31 4.99
CA GLY A 99 2.08 5.43 3.57
C GLY A 99 2.93 4.54 2.64
N LEU A 100 2.81 4.81 1.33
CA LEU A 100 3.59 4.16 0.27
C LEU A 100 4.86 4.97 0.03
N LEU A 101 5.99 4.47 0.52
CA LEU A 101 7.29 5.17 0.51
C LEU A 101 8.25 4.65 -0.56
N GLY A 102 8.02 3.43 -1.04
CA GLY A 102 8.86 2.77 -2.04
C GLY A 102 8.63 3.28 -3.45
N SER A 103 9.67 3.18 -4.27
CA SER A 103 9.53 3.30 -5.72
C SER A 103 8.75 2.09 -6.25
N LEU A 104 7.67 2.37 -6.98
CA LEU A 104 6.91 1.34 -7.68
C LEU A 104 7.72 0.80 -8.86
N GLY A 105 7.70 -0.52 -9.04
CA GLY A 105 8.38 -1.18 -10.14
C GLY A 105 7.64 -2.43 -10.61
N PHE A 106 7.97 -2.90 -11.81
CA PHE A 106 7.42 -4.14 -12.34
C PHE A 106 8.48 -5.23 -12.39
N SER A 107 8.10 -6.44 -11.98
CA SER A 107 8.91 -7.65 -12.23
C SER A 107 8.13 -8.59 -13.14
N ILE A 108 8.80 -9.15 -14.14
CA ILE A 108 8.22 -10.13 -15.05
C ILE A 108 8.90 -11.47 -14.76
N THR A 109 8.12 -12.50 -14.48
CA THR A 109 8.61 -13.88 -14.35
C THR A 109 7.95 -14.74 -15.41
N ASP A 110 8.64 -15.80 -15.82
CA ASP A 110 8.06 -16.88 -16.62
C ASP A 110 7.15 -17.78 -15.76
#